data_AF-A0A250XJV6-F1
#
_entry.id   AF-A0A250XJV6-F1
#
_cell.length_a   1.000
_cell.length_b   1.000
_cell.length_c   1.000
_cell.angle_alpha   90.00
_cell.angle_beta   90.00
_cell.angle_gamma   90.00
#
_symmetry.space_group_name_H-M   'P 1'
#
loop_
_entity.id
_entity.type
_entity.pdbx_description
1 polymer ?
#
loop_
_entity_poly.entity_id
_entity_poly.type
_entity_poly.pdbx_seq_one_letter_code
_entity_poly.pdbx_strand_id
1 'polypeptide(L)'
;MFSGIAVVLASLQYFIVLAHQSSKELLTIQQIRRTHTEGIYKHDKTEDPRKMHRRLQIEWQQGFAVDVQDLVSDLGQAREFESKELSFEALRFSLKSLDLKLPPSAAGISDLLPSSSWNIPPSMCGRVPTQELQNPNRKFGFLERWSTAITTAVAQRALSLSSGNGGAIYPSHEREDVERSGSGFTGVYAGWLGQTNMGDEILADIFLEFFTKAVREAAFSTTQITVKKGSPVTAHTGWRGCSLSNVKECDFGVLGGGSTVSVDYLRHVLNLSMSGRPVIVFGSGHQSEPRPSRRTDAYMRKLCQYSNGSMLGGVRGYHTRTYLAEFGCTHESLPVLRDSALLAGKLYADGKSVLRDKLQQYGGKRHVIVATPFGEHTFPIFNQTLHFLLQTEQFAVVLQPVDELGHSVFKGYAEKIKKSLPTSLQPHLLLHDEFQDWGAILDLYRHASASLNSRLHSGVLSLAAGRPSIFLASNKKYGDLLGSINMRDLLLHPHNAQVGQAEAFSEGFARQLTRKVVEVVRRSAETGKHMESVFKDMWHHYTALMGDFMRQLRDMDPERYQATLCCHHISITRSLPSDRKVLIKVQCMDSH
;
A
#
# COMPACT_ATOMS: atom_id res chain seq x y z
N MET A 1 23.60 -3.65 57.45
CA MET A 1 22.24 -3.30 56.97
C MET A 1 22.05 -1.80 56.66
N PHE A 2 22.72 -0.86 57.35
CA PHE A 2 22.49 0.58 57.11
C PHE A 2 23.14 1.17 55.84
N SER A 3 24.11 0.51 55.20
CA SER A 3 24.76 1.04 53.99
C SER A 3 23.95 0.79 52.69
N GLY A 4 23.06 -0.22 52.67
CA GLY A 4 22.24 -0.52 51.49
C GLY A 4 21.07 0.46 51.30
N ILE A 5 20.53 0.99 52.39
CA ILE A 5 19.40 1.93 52.36
C ILE A 5 19.85 3.30 51.81
N ALA A 6 21.08 3.74 52.13
CA ALA A 6 21.62 5.01 51.64
C ALA A 6 21.81 5.02 50.12
N VAL A 7 22.24 3.89 49.53
CA VAL A 7 22.42 3.77 48.07
C VAL A 7 21.06 3.79 47.36
N VAL A 8 20.06 3.09 47.89
CA VAL A 8 18.70 3.07 47.31
C VAL A 8 18.05 4.44 47.39
N LEU A 9 18.21 5.17 48.50
CA LEU A 9 17.67 6.53 48.63
C LEU A 9 18.37 7.53 47.70
N ALA A 10 19.69 7.42 47.53
CA ALA A 10 20.43 8.26 46.58
C ALA A 10 20.00 8.01 45.12
N SER A 11 19.80 6.74 44.74
CA SER A 11 19.28 6.38 43.41
C SER A 11 17.85 6.86 43.18
N LEU A 12 16.99 6.82 44.22
CA LEU A 12 15.62 7.32 44.13
C LEU A 12 15.58 8.85 43.97
N GLN A 13 16.47 9.55 44.69
CA GLN A 13 16.58 11.01 44.64
C GLN A 13 17.13 11.48 43.28
N TYR A 14 18.08 10.74 42.70
CA TYR A 14 18.56 10.97 41.34
C TYR A 14 17.46 10.75 40.28
N PHE A 15 16.63 9.71 40.44
CA PHE A 15 15.48 9.45 39.56
C PHE A 15 14.41 10.56 39.63
N ILE A 16 14.14 11.09 40.82
CA ILE A 16 13.19 12.19 41.01
C ILE A 16 13.71 13.48 40.36
N VAL A 17 15.02 13.76 40.46
CA VAL A 17 15.63 14.93 39.79
C VAL A 17 15.57 14.79 38.27
N LEU A 18 15.89 13.62 37.71
CA LEU A 18 15.77 13.36 36.27
C LEU A 18 14.33 13.45 35.77
N ALA A 19 13.36 12.90 36.51
CA ALA A 19 11.95 13.00 36.18
C ALA A 19 11.45 14.46 36.21
N HIS A 20 11.93 15.25 37.18
CA HIS A 20 11.56 16.66 37.29
C HIS A 20 12.19 17.51 36.17
N GLN A 21 13.43 17.21 35.78
CA GLN A 21 14.14 17.88 34.69
C GLN A 21 13.52 17.56 33.33
N SER A 22 13.13 16.30 33.08
CA SER A 22 12.39 15.89 31.89
C SER A 22 11.00 16.53 31.80
N SER A 23 10.32 16.75 32.95
CA SER A 23 9.03 17.47 32.98
C SER A 23 9.15 18.96 32.62
N LYS A 24 10.25 19.61 32.99
CA LYS A 24 10.52 21.02 32.65
C LYS A 24 10.86 21.20 31.18
N GLU A 25 11.56 20.24 30.57
CA GLU A 25 11.81 20.23 29.12
C GLU A 25 10.53 20.00 28.31
N LEU A 26 9.65 19.10 28.78
CA LEU A 26 8.31 18.89 28.19
C LEU A 26 7.41 20.13 28.28
N LEU A 27 7.45 20.86 29.40
CA LEU A 27 6.74 22.14 29.57
C LEU A 27 7.29 23.22 28.62
N THR A 28 8.61 23.29 28.46
CA THR A 28 9.25 24.27 27.56
C THR A 28 8.95 23.97 26.08
N ILE A 29 8.91 22.71 25.68
CA ILE A 29 8.49 22.27 24.33
C ILE A 29 7.01 22.56 24.08
N GLN A 30 6.14 22.38 25.09
CA GLN A 30 4.72 22.76 24.99
C GLN A 30 4.51 24.28 24.94
N GLN A 31 5.37 25.06 25.59
CA GLN A 31 5.30 26.52 25.62
C GLN A 31 5.81 27.14 24.32
N ILE A 32 6.89 26.60 23.73
CA ILE A 32 7.37 26.95 22.38
C ILE A 32 6.35 26.54 21.31
N ARG A 33 5.64 25.41 21.49
CA ARG A 33 4.51 25.03 20.62
C ARG A 33 3.34 26.01 20.72
N ARG A 34 3.07 26.59 21.90
CA ARG A 34 1.98 27.56 22.09
C ARG A 34 2.27 28.91 21.41
N THR A 35 3.47 29.45 21.57
CA THR A 35 3.85 30.75 21.00
C THR A 35 4.03 30.73 19.48
N HIS A 36 4.34 29.57 18.85
CA HIS A 36 4.43 29.48 17.39
C HIS A 36 3.07 29.40 16.67
N THR A 37 2.00 28.93 17.34
CA THR A 37 0.64 28.91 16.78
C THR A 37 -0.08 30.27 16.80
N GLU A 38 0.42 31.26 17.56
CA GLU A 38 -0.22 32.59 17.68
C GLU A 38 0.26 33.60 16.63
N GLY A 39 1.28 33.26 15.83
CA GLY A 39 1.91 34.20 14.89
C GLY A 39 1.38 34.20 13.45
N ILE A 40 0.48 33.30 13.06
CA ILE A 40 0.05 33.15 11.67
C ILE A 40 -1.46 32.89 11.68
N TYR A 41 -2.21 33.65 10.87
CA TYR A 41 -3.68 33.75 10.78
C TYR A 41 -4.34 34.82 11.67
N LYS A 42 -4.58 36.00 11.08
CA LYS A 42 -5.62 36.91 11.54
C LYS A 42 -6.99 36.25 11.26
N HIS A 43 -7.62 35.66 12.25
CA HIS A 43 -9.02 35.23 12.16
C HIS A 43 -9.83 35.46 13.44
N ASP A 44 -11.14 35.42 13.25
CA ASP A 44 -12.24 35.86 14.08
C ASP A 44 -12.20 35.33 15.53
N LYS A 45 -12.26 36.24 16.51
CA LYS A 45 -12.17 35.94 17.95
C LYS A 45 -13.40 35.21 18.53
N THR A 46 -14.38 34.87 17.70
CA THR A 46 -15.66 34.29 18.13
C THR A 46 -15.73 32.76 18.00
N GLU A 47 -14.75 32.11 17.37
CA GLU A 47 -14.79 30.65 17.17
C GLU A 47 -14.31 29.88 18.41
N ASP A 48 -15.10 28.89 18.85
CA ASP A 48 -14.78 27.99 19.97
C ASP A 48 -13.47 27.22 19.68
N PRO A 49 -12.45 27.31 20.57
CA PRO A 49 -11.17 26.62 20.42
C PRO A 49 -11.29 25.09 20.19
N ARG A 50 -12.34 24.44 20.70
CA ARG A 50 -12.58 23.01 20.49
C ARG A 50 -13.08 22.69 19.09
N LYS A 51 -13.90 23.58 18.50
CA LYS A 51 -14.34 23.49 17.10
C LYS A 51 -13.17 23.75 16.16
N MET A 52 -12.34 24.76 16.47
CA MET A 52 -11.13 25.04 15.70
C MET A 52 -10.15 23.86 15.74
N HIS A 53 -9.90 23.27 16.92
CA HIS A 53 -9.03 22.10 17.04
C HIS A 53 -9.56 20.89 16.26
N ARG A 54 -10.88 20.62 16.32
CA ARG A 54 -11.49 19.56 15.51
C ARG A 54 -11.44 19.86 14.02
N ARG A 55 -11.67 21.11 13.59
CA ARG A 55 -11.58 21.53 12.19
C ARG A 55 -10.16 21.33 11.66
N LEU A 56 -9.15 21.80 12.39
CA LEU A 56 -7.75 21.65 12.02
C LEU A 56 -7.31 20.18 11.99
N GLN A 57 -7.82 19.35 12.91
CA GLN A 57 -7.59 17.91 12.90
C GLN A 57 -8.24 17.24 11.66
N ILE A 58 -9.42 17.70 11.24
CA ILE A 58 -10.11 17.23 10.03
C ILE A 58 -9.39 17.71 8.76
N GLU A 59 -8.96 18.96 8.69
CA GLU A 59 -8.23 19.54 7.55
C GLU A 59 -6.85 18.86 7.37
N TRP A 60 -6.16 18.57 8.49
CA TRP A 60 -4.93 17.78 8.50
C TRP A 60 -5.19 16.33 8.05
N GLN A 61 -6.30 15.71 8.48
CA GLN A 61 -6.73 14.36 8.06
C GLN A 61 -7.22 14.30 6.60
N GLN A 62 -7.55 15.44 5.98
CA GLN A 62 -7.92 15.55 4.58
C GLN A 62 -6.71 15.82 3.65
N GLY A 63 -5.48 15.75 4.17
CA GLY A 63 -4.26 15.74 3.36
C GLY A 63 -3.55 17.10 3.22
N PHE A 64 -3.94 18.13 3.96
CA PHE A 64 -3.16 19.37 4.01
C PHE A 64 -1.97 19.22 4.97
N ALA A 65 -0.88 18.63 4.49
CA ALA A 65 0.43 18.78 5.09
C ALA A 65 1.11 20.00 4.44
N VAL A 66 1.28 21.09 5.19
CA VAL A 66 2.30 22.08 4.84
C VAL A 66 3.62 21.48 5.30
N ASP A 67 4.45 21.08 4.35
CA ASP A 67 5.77 20.56 4.61
C ASP A 67 6.69 21.71 5.07
N VAL A 68 7.10 21.67 6.34
CA VAL A 68 7.98 22.68 6.94
C VAL A 68 9.41 22.54 6.38
N GLN A 69 9.80 21.38 5.86
CA GLN A 69 11.11 21.20 5.21
C GLN A 69 11.19 21.92 3.86
N ASP A 70 10.07 22.03 3.13
CA ASP A 70 10.01 22.81 1.88
C ASP A 70 10.12 24.32 2.14
N LEU A 71 9.58 24.81 3.27
CA LEU A 71 9.71 26.21 3.67
C LEU A 71 11.17 26.58 4.03
N VAL A 72 11.93 25.60 4.53
CA VAL A 72 13.35 25.75 4.87
C VAL A 72 14.24 25.67 3.62
N SER A 73 13.82 24.94 2.57
CA SER A 73 14.52 24.92 1.28
C SER A 73 14.44 26.26 0.53
N ASP A 74 13.38 27.05 0.75
CA ASP A 74 13.22 28.39 0.17
C ASP A 74 13.88 29.50 1.03
N LEU A 75 14.32 29.18 2.25
CA LEU A 75 14.95 30.10 3.19
C LEU A 75 16.39 29.65 3.52
N GLY A 76 17.23 29.56 2.50
CA GLY A 76 18.66 29.36 2.69
C GLY A 76 19.33 30.60 3.30
N GLN A 77 19.66 30.55 4.60
CA GLN A 77 20.94 30.96 5.20
C GLN A 77 20.86 30.93 6.74
N ALA A 78 21.50 29.94 7.38
CA ALA A 78 22.45 30.10 8.50
C ALA A 78 22.58 28.85 9.40
N ARG A 79 23.83 28.37 9.47
CA ARG A 79 24.58 27.75 10.59
C ARG A 79 24.16 26.40 11.20
N GLU A 80 25.13 25.48 11.02
CA GLU A 80 25.64 24.42 11.90
C GLU A 80 25.13 24.39 13.34
N PHE A 81 24.68 23.21 13.77
CA PHE A 81 24.93 22.70 15.13
C PHE A 81 25.18 21.19 15.09
N GLU A 82 26.31 20.80 15.71
CA GLU A 82 26.84 19.45 15.85
C GLU A 82 25.89 18.53 16.64
N SER A 83 25.70 17.30 16.15
CA SER A 83 25.04 16.22 16.88
C SER A 83 26.06 15.41 17.69
N LYS A 84 25.86 15.29 19.00
CA LYS A 84 26.55 14.30 19.83
C LYS A 84 25.77 12.99 19.88
N GLU A 85 26.47 11.91 19.60
CA GLU A 85 26.04 10.53 19.78
C GLU A 85 25.77 10.19 21.24
N LEU A 86 24.76 9.36 21.47
CA LEU A 86 24.61 8.55 22.68
C LEU A 86 24.26 7.12 22.25
N SER A 87 25.20 6.22 22.51
CA SER A 87 25.08 4.78 22.33
C SER A 87 24.11 4.17 23.35
N PHE A 88 23.32 3.20 22.91
CA PHE A 88 22.55 2.34 23.81
C PHE A 88 22.96 0.88 23.58
N GLU A 89 23.75 0.38 24.52
CA GLU A 89 24.00 -1.03 24.76
C GLU A 89 22.99 -1.55 25.80
N ALA A 90 22.73 -2.85 25.73
CA ALA A 90 21.96 -3.69 26.66
C ALA A 90 20.44 -3.83 26.43
N LEU A 91 20.05 -4.97 25.85
CA LEU A 91 19.27 -5.99 26.58
C LEU A 91 19.24 -7.33 25.82
N ARG A 92 19.86 -8.34 26.43
CA ARG A 92 19.86 -9.76 26.05
C ARG A 92 19.19 -10.53 27.20
N PHE A 93 18.15 -11.32 26.91
CA PHE A 93 17.75 -12.60 27.57
C PHE A 93 16.38 -13.00 26.95
N SER A 94 16.34 -13.94 26.01
CA SER A 94 16.22 -15.41 26.14
C SER A 94 14.85 -15.90 26.64
N LEU A 95 14.10 -16.58 25.77
CA LEU A 95 13.17 -17.65 26.15
C LEU A 95 13.21 -18.77 25.10
N LYS A 96 13.47 -19.98 25.59
CA LYS A 96 13.46 -21.25 24.88
C LYS A 96 12.03 -21.80 24.72
N SER A 97 11.92 -22.63 23.69
CA SER A 97 11.07 -23.83 23.54
C SER A 97 9.56 -23.66 23.50
N LEU A 98 8.99 -24.00 22.34
CA LEU A 98 7.77 -24.80 22.25
C LEU A 98 7.81 -25.64 20.97
N ASP A 99 8.01 -26.94 21.19
CA ASP A 99 7.78 -28.04 20.27
C ASP A 99 6.29 -28.14 19.97
N LEU A 100 5.89 -28.01 18.70
CA LEU A 100 4.54 -28.41 18.27
C LEU A 100 4.63 -29.18 16.96
N LYS A 101 4.29 -30.47 17.06
CA LYS A 101 4.13 -31.42 15.96
C LYS A 101 2.95 -31.00 15.08
N LEU A 102 3.17 -30.89 13.78
CA LEU A 102 2.12 -30.68 12.77
C LEU A 102 1.40 -32.01 12.45
N PRO A 103 0.06 -32.02 12.32
CA PRO A 103 -0.64 -33.11 11.66
C PRO A 103 -0.67 -32.89 10.13
N PRO A 104 -0.71 -33.97 9.33
CA PRO A 104 -0.83 -33.86 7.87
C PRO A 104 -2.31 -33.77 7.49
N SER A 105 -2.67 -32.80 6.63
CA SER A 105 -3.62 -32.94 5.51
C SER A 105 -4.28 -31.62 5.15
N ALA A 106 -4.06 -31.18 3.91
CA ALA A 106 -5.06 -30.53 3.08
C ALA A 106 -4.56 -30.64 1.62
N ALA A 107 -4.69 -31.84 1.07
CA ALA A 107 -4.74 -32.01 -0.37
C ALA A 107 -6.10 -31.49 -0.85
N GLY A 108 -6.10 -30.63 -1.87
CA GLY A 108 -7.35 -30.30 -2.58
C GLY A 108 -7.53 -28.85 -3.01
N ILE A 109 -6.54 -28.23 -3.67
CA ILE A 109 -6.77 -27.13 -4.61
C ILE A 109 -5.77 -27.26 -5.78
N SER A 110 -5.94 -28.27 -6.64
CA SER A 110 -5.17 -28.37 -7.90
C SER A 110 -6.01 -28.18 -9.16
N ASP A 111 -7.34 -28.19 -9.08
CA ASP A 111 -8.16 -28.48 -10.27
C ASP A 111 -8.92 -27.26 -10.84
N LEU A 112 -8.50 -26.03 -10.55
CA LEU A 112 -9.14 -24.82 -11.08
C LEU A 112 -8.20 -23.83 -11.80
N LEU A 113 -6.97 -24.25 -12.12
CA LEU A 113 -6.09 -23.46 -12.97
C LEU A 113 -6.09 -24.06 -14.38
N PRO A 114 -6.55 -23.33 -15.42
CA PRO A 114 -6.29 -23.76 -16.78
C PRO A 114 -4.78 -23.77 -16.98
N SER A 115 -4.23 -24.93 -17.34
CA SER A 115 -2.87 -25.07 -17.85
C SER A 115 -2.78 -24.40 -19.23
N SER A 116 -2.84 -23.07 -19.28
CA SER A 116 -2.52 -22.31 -20.48
C SER A 116 -1.01 -22.13 -20.53
N SER A 117 -0.41 -22.74 -21.53
CA SER A 117 0.98 -22.63 -21.94
C SER A 117 1.47 -21.19 -21.91
N TRP A 118 2.31 -20.88 -20.94
CA TRP A 118 3.24 -19.77 -21.01
C TRP A 118 4.23 -20.07 -22.14
N ASN A 119 4.23 -19.30 -23.22
CA ASN A 119 5.35 -19.31 -24.16
C ASN A 119 6.51 -18.49 -23.57
N ILE A 120 6.98 -18.91 -22.39
CA ILE A 120 8.27 -18.51 -21.85
C ILE A 120 9.23 -19.65 -22.21
N PRO A 121 10.40 -19.37 -22.82
CA PRO A 121 11.38 -20.40 -23.14
C PRO A 121 11.70 -21.28 -21.91
N PRO A 122 12.13 -22.54 -22.09
CA PRO A 122 12.57 -23.39 -20.98
C PRO A 122 13.60 -22.63 -20.13
N SER A 123 13.56 -22.82 -18.80
CA SER A 123 14.38 -22.13 -17.79
C SER A 123 15.60 -21.41 -18.35
N MET A 124 15.57 -20.06 -18.36
CA MET A 124 16.59 -19.19 -19.00
C MET A 124 17.99 -19.32 -18.40
N CYS A 125 18.11 -20.10 -17.33
CA CYS A 125 19.33 -20.33 -16.59
C CYS A 125 20.12 -21.56 -17.08
N GLY A 126 19.63 -22.24 -18.14
CA GLY A 126 20.47 -23.18 -18.89
C GLY A 126 21.64 -22.46 -19.56
N ARG A 127 22.86 -23.02 -19.45
CA ARG A 127 24.01 -22.51 -20.20
C ARG A 127 23.65 -22.51 -21.69
N VAL A 128 23.70 -21.34 -22.33
CA VAL A 128 23.79 -21.28 -23.81
C VAL A 128 25.04 -22.09 -24.17
N PRO A 129 24.94 -23.18 -24.95
CA PRO A 129 26.12 -23.91 -25.38
C PRO A 129 27.00 -22.95 -26.17
N THR A 130 28.20 -22.66 -25.67
CA THR A 130 29.21 -21.82 -26.32
C THR A 130 29.75 -22.43 -27.64
N GLN A 131 29.17 -23.54 -28.14
CA GLN A 131 29.65 -24.26 -29.31
C GLN A 131 29.08 -23.80 -30.66
N GLU A 132 28.08 -22.91 -30.73
CA GLU A 132 27.51 -22.47 -32.02
C GLU A 132 28.08 -21.16 -32.61
N LEU A 133 29.11 -20.57 -31.98
CA LEU A 133 29.78 -19.36 -32.50
C LEU A 133 31.05 -19.63 -33.33
N GLN A 134 31.30 -20.87 -33.77
CA GLN A 134 32.42 -21.22 -34.66
C GLN A 134 31.98 -21.76 -36.03
N ASN A 135 31.02 -21.11 -36.69
CA ASN A 135 30.76 -21.38 -38.12
C ASN A 135 30.95 -20.10 -38.97
N PRO A 136 32.13 -19.89 -39.57
CA PRO A 136 32.44 -18.68 -40.34
C PRO A 136 31.76 -18.60 -41.72
N ASN A 137 30.83 -19.50 -42.07
CA ASN A 137 30.26 -19.58 -43.42
C ASN A 137 28.80 -19.11 -43.59
N ARG A 138 28.20 -18.39 -42.64
CA ARG A 138 26.91 -17.70 -42.87
C ARG A 138 27.11 -16.22 -43.18
N LYS A 139 27.25 -15.91 -44.48
CA LYS A 139 27.13 -14.55 -45.01
C LYS A 139 25.68 -14.05 -44.83
N PHE A 140 25.49 -13.07 -43.96
CA PHE A 140 24.40 -12.10 -44.06
C PHE A 140 25.02 -10.70 -44.03
N GLY A 141 24.75 -9.94 -45.10
CA GLY A 141 25.31 -8.61 -45.30
C GLY A 141 24.64 -7.60 -44.38
N PHE A 142 25.44 -6.97 -43.52
CA PHE A 142 25.08 -5.72 -42.86
C PHE A 142 26.34 -5.04 -42.29
N LEU A 143 27.14 -4.40 -43.13
CA LEU A 143 28.29 -3.60 -42.70
C LEU A 143 28.50 -2.40 -43.65
N GLU A 144 27.88 -1.28 -43.28
CA GLU A 144 28.39 0.06 -43.54
C GLU A 144 27.88 0.96 -42.42
N ARG A 145 28.79 1.32 -41.47
CA ARG A 145 28.73 2.48 -40.52
C ARG A 145 29.44 2.28 -39.17
N TRP A 146 30.48 1.45 -39.07
CA TRP A 146 31.30 1.38 -37.84
C TRP A 146 32.80 1.32 -38.15
N SER A 147 33.36 2.42 -38.65
CA SER A 147 34.81 2.56 -38.84
C SER A 147 35.40 3.88 -38.32
N THR A 148 34.60 4.78 -37.73
CA THR A 148 35.08 6.13 -37.36
C THR A 148 35.08 6.42 -35.85
N ALA A 149 34.55 5.52 -35.02
CA ALA A 149 34.44 5.75 -33.57
C ALA A 149 35.60 5.19 -32.72
N ILE A 150 36.38 4.25 -33.25
CA ILE A 150 37.38 3.52 -32.43
C ILE A 150 38.75 4.21 -32.41
N THR A 151 39.04 5.11 -33.35
CA THR A 151 40.34 5.79 -33.42
C THR A 151 40.45 6.99 -32.47
N THR A 152 39.33 7.56 -32.01
CA THR A 152 39.32 8.76 -31.15
C THR A 152 39.42 8.43 -29.66
N ALA A 153 38.99 7.24 -29.23
CA ALA A 153 38.97 6.86 -27.81
C ALA A 153 40.34 6.44 -27.25
N VAL A 154 41.29 6.08 -28.11
CA VAL A 154 42.64 5.61 -27.69
C VAL A 154 43.62 6.79 -27.53
N ALA A 155 43.36 7.95 -28.14
CA ALA A 155 44.24 9.12 -28.06
C ALA A 155 44.07 9.97 -26.77
N GLN A 156 42.93 9.87 -26.08
CA GLN A 156 42.65 10.70 -24.90
C GLN A 156 43.10 10.09 -23.55
N ARG A 157 43.63 8.86 -23.55
CA ARG A 157 44.07 8.18 -22.31
C ARG A 157 45.59 8.21 -22.08
N ALA A 158 46.34 8.87 -22.97
CA ALA A 158 47.80 8.96 -22.91
C ALA A 158 48.35 10.31 -22.40
N LEU A 159 47.49 11.24 -21.93
CA LEU A 159 47.91 12.60 -21.55
C LEU A 159 47.61 13.01 -20.09
N SER A 160 47.26 12.08 -19.19
CA SER A 160 46.96 12.42 -17.79
C SER A 160 47.90 11.81 -16.74
N LEU A 161 49.16 11.55 -17.10
CA LEU A 161 50.19 11.13 -16.16
C LEU A 161 51.30 12.18 -16.08
N SER A 162 51.16 13.15 -15.16
CA SER A 162 52.29 13.92 -14.63
C SER A 162 51.88 14.82 -13.45
N SER A 163 52.66 14.71 -12.35
CA SER A 163 52.70 15.53 -11.13
C SER A 163 51.58 15.27 -10.09
N GLY A 164 51.84 15.09 -8.79
CA GLY A 164 53.07 15.25 -8.02
C GLY A 164 52.96 14.66 -6.60
N ASN A 165 54.11 14.71 -5.92
CA ASN A 165 54.48 14.13 -4.64
C ASN A 165 53.59 14.47 -3.42
N GLY A 166 53.55 13.52 -2.48
CA GLY A 166 53.91 13.79 -1.07
C GLY A 166 52.82 13.59 -0.03
N GLY A 167 53.01 12.60 0.85
CA GLY A 167 52.29 12.50 2.14
C GLY A 167 51.80 11.10 2.47
N ALA A 168 52.70 10.23 2.94
CA ALA A 168 52.32 8.95 3.51
C ALA A 168 51.71 9.17 4.92
N ILE A 169 50.39 9.08 5.01
CA ILE A 169 49.65 8.82 6.24
C ILE A 169 48.92 7.51 5.99
N TYR A 170 49.30 6.44 6.69
CA TYR A 170 48.58 5.18 6.67
C TYR A 170 47.21 5.39 7.31
N PRO A 171 46.10 5.33 6.58
CA PRO A 171 44.82 5.13 7.22
C PRO A 171 44.79 3.67 7.65
N SER A 172 44.44 3.42 8.90
CA SER A 172 43.95 2.12 9.32
C SER A 172 42.74 1.78 8.44
N HIS A 173 42.98 1.00 7.39
CA HIS A 173 41.94 0.28 6.67
C HIS A 173 41.34 -0.72 7.67
N GLU A 174 40.38 -0.25 8.47
CA GLU A 174 39.28 -1.13 8.83
C GLU A 174 38.72 -1.60 7.50
N ARG A 175 38.97 -2.87 7.17
CA ARG A 175 38.19 -3.58 6.19
C ARG A 175 36.77 -3.55 6.74
N GLU A 176 36.00 -2.54 6.35
CA GLU A 176 34.58 -2.75 6.17
C GLU A 176 34.51 -4.01 5.32
N ASP A 177 34.07 -5.11 5.93
CA ASP A 177 33.57 -6.26 5.22
C ASP A 177 32.41 -5.72 4.39
N VAL A 178 32.74 -5.19 3.21
CA VAL A 178 31.80 -4.86 2.15
C VAL A 178 31.17 -6.20 1.85
N GLU A 179 30.08 -6.50 2.55
CA GLU A 179 29.19 -7.62 2.28
C GLU A 179 29.10 -7.68 0.77
N ARG A 180 29.70 -8.71 0.18
CA ARG A 180 29.75 -8.90 -1.26
C ARG A 180 28.33 -8.70 -1.73
N SER A 181 28.08 -7.55 -2.37
CA SER A 181 26.73 -7.10 -2.65
C SER A 181 26.13 -8.11 -3.62
N GLY A 182 25.39 -9.08 -3.08
CA GLY A 182 24.81 -10.17 -3.85
C GLY A 182 24.07 -9.62 -5.07
N SER A 183 24.04 -10.40 -6.15
CA SER A 183 23.16 -10.11 -7.27
C SER A 183 21.72 -9.98 -6.76
N GLY A 184 21.02 -8.96 -7.21
CA GLY A 184 19.67 -8.70 -6.73
C GLY A 184 19.11 -7.42 -7.30
N PHE A 185 17.79 -7.22 -7.27
CA PHE A 185 17.12 -5.98 -7.68
C PHE A 185 16.48 -5.29 -6.50
N THR A 186 16.39 -3.97 -6.55
CA THR A 186 15.75 -3.12 -5.55
C THR A 186 14.73 -2.23 -6.20
N GLY A 187 13.58 -2.05 -5.56
CA GLY A 187 12.53 -1.17 -6.04
C GLY A 187 11.84 -0.44 -4.92
N VAL A 188 11.11 0.61 -5.29
CA VAL A 188 10.27 1.38 -4.37
C VAL A 188 8.81 1.19 -4.74
N TYR A 189 7.97 0.91 -3.74
CA TYR A 189 6.53 0.95 -3.87
C TYR A 189 6.02 2.18 -3.13
N ALA A 190 5.37 3.10 -3.84
CA ALA A 190 4.79 4.32 -3.31
C ALA A 190 3.28 4.17 -3.15
N GLY A 191 2.74 4.41 -1.96
CA GLY A 191 1.31 4.29 -1.66
C GLY A 191 0.98 4.81 -0.27
N TRP A 192 -0.30 4.89 0.13
CA TRP A 192 -0.66 5.33 1.48
C TRP A 192 -0.33 4.24 2.52
N LEU A 193 0.95 4.11 2.87
CA LEU A 193 1.46 3.06 3.77
C LEU A 193 1.95 3.63 5.10
N GLY A 194 1.94 2.81 6.15
CA GLY A 194 2.44 3.13 7.49
C GLY A 194 1.49 3.95 8.37
N GLN A 195 0.28 4.22 7.88
CA GLN A 195 -0.71 5.06 8.55
C GLN A 195 -1.90 4.24 9.07
N THR A 196 -1.69 2.93 9.28
CA THR A 196 -2.73 1.95 9.63
C THR A 196 -3.96 1.99 8.71
N ASN A 197 -3.81 2.54 7.50
CA ASN A 197 -4.83 2.53 6.47
C ASN A 197 -4.79 1.20 5.75
N MET A 198 -5.64 0.35 6.27
CA MET A 198 -5.77 -1.03 5.93
C MET A 198 -6.02 -1.32 4.46
N GLY A 199 -6.79 -0.45 3.81
CA GLY A 199 -7.09 -0.61 2.40
C GLY A 199 -5.87 -0.47 1.49
N ASP A 200 -4.88 0.32 1.88
CA ASP A 200 -3.68 0.55 1.06
C ASP A 200 -2.54 -0.42 1.40
N GLU A 201 -2.48 -0.92 2.64
CA GLU A 201 -1.53 -1.97 3.06
C GLU A 201 -1.78 -3.28 2.28
N ILE A 202 -3.04 -3.69 2.13
CA ILE A 202 -3.38 -4.91 1.38
C ILE A 202 -2.97 -4.81 -0.10
N LEU A 203 -3.01 -3.60 -0.70
CA LEU A 203 -2.59 -3.42 -2.09
C LEU A 203 -1.09 -3.69 -2.27
N ALA A 204 -0.28 -3.28 -1.29
CA ALA A 204 1.15 -3.58 -1.28
C ALA A 204 1.44 -5.07 -1.05
N ASP A 205 0.62 -5.75 -0.24
CA ASP A 205 0.70 -7.21 -0.10
C ASP A 205 0.34 -7.93 -1.40
N ILE A 206 -0.77 -7.54 -2.05
CA ILE A 206 -1.22 -8.14 -3.32
C ILE A 206 -0.16 -7.96 -4.41
N PHE A 207 0.43 -6.76 -4.52
CA PHE A 207 1.57 -6.53 -5.43
C PHE A 207 2.70 -7.53 -5.15
N LEU A 208 3.09 -7.68 -3.88
CA LEU A 208 4.18 -8.56 -3.49
C LEU A 208 3.88 -10.04 -3.80
N GLU A 209 2.64 -10.49 -3.66
CA GLU A 209 2.22 -11.85 -4.06
C GLU A 209 2.39 -12.06 -5.58
N PHE A 210 1.89 -11.13 -6.39
CA PHE A 210 2.02 -11.18 -7.86
C PHE A 210 3.48 -11.12 -8.30
N PHE A 211 4.27 -10.24 -7.69
CA PHE A 211 5.69 -10.10 -7.99
C PHE A 211 6.46 -11.37 -7.59
N THR A 212 6.19 -11.93 -6.41
CA THR A 212 6.80 -13.20 -5.95
C THR A 212 6.47 -14.34 -6.90
N LYS A 213 5.22 -14.44 -7.37
CA LYS A 213 4.82 -15.43 -8.35
C LYS A 213 5.60 -15.30 -9.65
N ALA A 214 5.77 -14.08 -10.16
CA ALA A 214 6.53 -13.83 -11.38
C ALA A 214 8.04 -14.12 -11.21
N VAL A 215 8.62 -13.83 -10.04
CA VAL A 215 9.99 -14.24 -9.71
C VAL A 215 10.11 -15.77 -9.70
N ARG A 216 9.13 -16.49 -9.14
CA ARG A 216 9.11 -17.96 -9.13
C ARG A 216 9.02 -18.57 -10.52
N GLU A 217 8.19 -17.99 -11.39
CA GLU A 217 8.03 -18.44 -12.78
C GLU A 217 9.28 -18.15 -13.63
N ALA A 218 10.02 -17.08 -13.32
CA ALA A 218 11.24 -16.72 -14.02
C ALA A 218 12.51 -17.44 -13.50
N ALA A 219 12.50 -17.93 -12.26
CA ALA A 219 13.58 -18.69 -11.65
C ALA A 219 13.56 -20.19 -12.07
N PHE A 220 14.56 -20.96 -11.64
CA PHE A 220 14.52 -22.42 -11.80
C PHE A 220 13.44 -23.05 -10.91
N SER A 221 12.88 -24.17 -11.35
CA SER A 221 11.93 -24.98 -10.58
C SER A 221 12.51 -25.50 -9.25
N THR A 222 13.84 -25.60 -9.16
CA THR A 222 14.57 -25.99 -7.94
C THR A 222 14.96 -24.81 -7.05
N THR A 223 14.73 -23.57 -7.49
CA THR A 223 15.08 -22.38 -6.70
C THR A 223 14.13 -22.25 -5.51
N GLN A 224 14.71 -22.20 -4.31
CA GLN A 224 13.97 -21.86 -3.10
C GLN A 224 13.71 -20.36 -3.06
N ILE A 225 12.46 -19.96 -2.76
CA ILE A 225 12.09 -18.54 -2.62
C ILE A 225 11.55 -18.31 -1.22
N THR A 226 12.15 -17.38 -0.50
CA THR A 226 11.68 -16.93 0.82
C THR A 226 11.22 -15.49 0.75
N VAL A 227 10.04 -15.21 1.30
CA VAL A 227 9.49 -13.84 1.38
C VAL A 227 9.53 -13.35 2.82
N LYS A 228 10.14 -12.18 3.06
CA LYS A 228 10.21 -11.51 4.35
C LYS A 228 9.45 -10.19 4.27
N LYS A 229 8.39 -10.04 5.08
CA LYS A 229 7.60 -8.79 5.17
C LYS A 229 7.99 -8.05 6.46
N GLY A 230 8.04 -6.72 6.40
CA GLY A 230 8.24 -5.88 7.58
C GLY A 230 9.68 -5.89 8.13
N SER A 231 10.67 -6.12 7.26
CA SER A 231 12.07 -5.97 7.69
C SER A 231 12.36 -4.49 7.99
N PRO A 232 13.00 -4.16 9.13
CA PRO A 232 13.40 -2.79 9.39
C PRO A 232 14.39 -2.33 8.31
N VAL A 233 14.17 -1.13 7.75
CA VAL A 233 15.18 -0.50 6.89
C VAL A 233 16.28 -0.01 7.83
N THR A 234 17.35 -0.77 7.98
CA THR A 234 18.56 -0.19 8.57
C THR A 234 19.32 0.52 7.46
N ALA A 235 19.83 1.72 7.73
CA ALA A 235 20.54 2.55 6.75
C ALA A 235 21.74 1.85 6.09
N HIS A 236 22.21 0.73 6.65
CA HIS A 236 23.39 -0.01 6.22
C HIS A 236 23.10 -1.35 5.52
N THR A 237 21.85 -1.81 5.38
CA THR A 237 21.56 -3.18 4.88
C THR A 237 21.57 -3.34 3.35
N GLY A 238 22.67 -3.02 2.68
CA GLY A 238 22.96 -3.58 1.34
C GLY A 238 21.88 -3.37 0.25
N TRP A 239 21.08 -2.30 0.34
CA TRP A 239 20.11 -1.89 -0.68
C TRP A 239 20.81 -1.02 -1.72
N ARG A 240 21.81 -1.56 -2.43
CA ARG A 240 22.67 -0.90 -3.46
C ARG A 240 22.34 0.58 -3.76
N GLY A 241 22.56 1.46 -2.78
CA GLY A 241 22.21 2.88 -2.77
C GLY A 241 20.74 3.30 -3.03
N CYS A 242 19.84 2.38 -3.41
CA CYS A 242 18.38 2.56 -3.34
C CYS A 242 17.93 2.67 -1.88
N SER A 243 17.51 3.86 -1.48
CA SER A 243 17.00 4.12 -0.14
C SER A 243 15.70 4.92 -0.19
N LEU A 244 15.01 5.01 0.96
CA LEU A 244 13.79 5.82 1.07
C LEU A 244 14.04 7.32 0.80
N SER A 245 15.26 7.79 1.04
CA SER A 245 15.72 9.15 0.74
C SER A 245 16.31 9.29 -0.66
N ASN A 246 16.84 8.21 -1.24
CA ASN A 246 17.45 8.19 -2.57
C ASN A 246 16.81 7.12 -3.47
N VAL A 247 15.57 7.38 -3.90
CA VAL A 247 14.82 6.47 -4.77
C VAL A 247 15.36 6.40 -6.20
N LYS A 248 16.26 7.31 -6.61
CA LYS A 248 16.83 7.38 -7.98
C LYS A 248 17.67 6.15 -8.33
N GLU A 249 18.25 5.52 -7.32
CA GLU A 249 19.15 4.38 -7.49
C GLU A 249 18.40 3.04 -7.49
N CYS A 250 17.09 3.05 -7.27
CA CYS A 250 16.28 1.85 -7.38
C CYS A 250 16.18 1.38 -8.84
N ASP A 251 16.10 0.07 -9.02
CA ASP A 251 16.00 -0.58 -10.32
C ASP A 251 14.60 -0.43 -10.93
N PHE A 252 13.58 -0.22 -10.10
CA PHE A 252 12.20 -0.02 -10.53
C PHE A 252 11.36 0.78 -9.53
N GLY A 253 10.23 1.31 -9.99
CA GLY A 253 9.23 1.98 -9.16
C GLY A 253 7.84 1.37 -9.34
N VAL A 254 7.02 1.45 -8.29
CA VAL A 254 5.60 1.08 -8.33
C VAL A 254 4.79 2.22 -7.77
N LEU A 255 3.88 2.76 -8.58
CA LEU A 255 2.78 3.56 -8.11
C LEU A 255 1.68 2.59 -7.65
N GLY A 256 1.52 2.48 -6.34
CA GLY A 256 0.62 1.52 -5.72
C GLY A 256 -0.85 1.74 -6.06
N GLY A 257 -1.69 0.78 -5.67
CA GLY A 257 -3.15 0.94 -5.76
C GLY A 257 -3.68 2.07 -4.87
N GLY A 258 -4.98 2.33 -4.92
CA GLY A 258 -5.63 3.34 -4.08
C GLY A 258 -5.68 4.71 -4.76
N SER A 259 -5.82 5.80 -3.99
CA SER A 259 -5.89 7.18 -4.53
C SER A 259 -4.49 7.79 -4.73
N THR A 260 -3.59 7.06 -5.38
CA THR A 260 -2.15 7.39 -5.48
C THR A 260 -1.77 8.27 -6.66
N VAL A 261 -2.72 8.61 -7.55
CA VAL A 261 -2.49 9.63 -8.59
C VAL A 261 -2.59 11.01 -7.95
N SER A 262 -1.58 11.34 -7.15
CA SER A 262 -1.38 12.62 -6.45
C SER A 262 0.11 12.91 -6.29
N VAL A 263 0.45 14.20 -6.14
CA VAL A 263 1.85 14.66 -6.05
C VAL A 263 2.69 13.92 -5.00
N ASP A 264 2.08 13.57 -3.86
CA ASP A 264 2.76 12.93 -2.74
C ASP A 264 3.41 11.58 -3.13
N TYR A 265 2.81 10.86 -4.08
CA TYR A 265 3.31 9.56 -4.54
C TYR A 265 4.06 9.68 -5.86
N LEU A 266 3.55 10.52 -6.77
CA LEU A 266 4.14 10.72 -8.10
C LEU A 266 5.59 11.17 -8.01
N ARG A 267 5.94 12.01 -7.03
CA ARG A 267 7.32 12.48 -6.83
C ARG A 267 8.33 11.35 -6.61
N HIS A 268 7.88 10.22 -6.05
CA HIS A 268 8.75 9.10 -5.73
C HIS A 268 9.06 8.22 -6.95
N VAL A 269 8.11 8.11 -7.89
CA VAL A 269 8.29 7.32 -9.11
C VAL A 269 8.76 8.15 -10.31
N LEU A 270 8.53 9.46 -10.31
CA LEU A 270 8.92 10.34 -11.41
C LEU A 270 10.43 10.32 -11.67
N ASN A 271 11.24 10.40 -10.61
CA ASN A 271 12.69 10.38 -10.73
C ASN A 271 13.23 9.09 -11.37
N LEU A 272 12.55 7.96 -11.12
CA LEU A 272 12.88 6.68 -11.72
C LEU A 272 12.51 6.67 -13.21
N SER A 273 11.30 7.12 -13.54
CA SER A 273 10.86 7.25 -14.93
C SER A 273 11.78 8.17 -15.74
N MET A 274 12.19 9.31 -15.18
CA MET A 274 13.16 10.23 -15.81
C MET A 274 14.53 9.60 -16.07
N SER A 275 14.89 8.57 -15.31
CA SER A 275 16.15 7.83 -15.45
C SER A 275 15.99 6.59 -16.34
N GLY A 276 14.85 6.45 -17.03
CA GLY A 276 14.55 5.30 -17.89
C GLY A 276 14.28 4.01 -17.13
N ARG A 277 14.08 4.06 -15.80
CA ARG A 277 13.76 2.88 -14.99
C ARG A 277 12.28 2.51 -15.15
N PRO A 278 11.95 1.20 -15.15
CA PRO A 278 10.57 0.76 -15.27
C PRO A 278 9.72 1.25 -14.09
N VAL A 279 8.53 1.78 -14.40
CA VAL A 279 7.53 2.21 -13.42
C VAL A 279 6.21 1.47 -13.66
N ILE A 280 5.70 0.79 -12.63
CA ILE A 280 4.42 0.09 -12.71
C ILE A 280 3.31 0.94 -12.07
N VAL A 281 2.21 1.11 -12.77
CA VAL A 281 0.95 1.63 -12.22
C VAL A 281 0.08 0.44 -11.82
N PHE A 282 -0.09 0.21 -10.51
CA PHE A 282 -0.68 -1.03 -9.99
C PHE A 282 -2.14 -0.83 -9.53
N GLY A 283 -3.04 -0.54 -10.47
CA GLY A 283 -4.45 -0.25 -10.16
C GLY A 283 -4.64 1.10 -9.47
N SER A 284 -3.75 2.06 -9.72
CA SER A 284 -3.80 3.39 -9.12
C SER A 284 -5.04 4.17 -9.57
N GLY A 285 -5.51 5.05 -8.69
CA GLY A 285 -6.70 5.87 -8.89
C GLY A 285 -6.43 7.35 -8.61
N HIS A 286 -7.15 8.21 -9.33
CA HIS A 286 -7.22 9.64 -9.05
C HIS A 286 -8.42 9.92 -8.14
N GLN A 287 -8.18 10.75 -7.11
CA GLN A 287 -9.24 11.31 -6.29
C GLN A 287 -9.46 12.74 -6.75
N SER A 288 -10.64 13.02 -7.32
CA SER A 288 -10.99 14.41 -7.66
C SER A 288 -11.09 15.20 -6.36
N GLU A 289 -10.12 16.08 -6.14
CA GLU A 289 -10.28 17.17 -5.20
C GLU A 289 -11.20 18.24 -5.79
N PRO A 290 -11.86 19.07 -4.95
CA PRO A 290 -12.65 20.20 -5.44
C PRO A 290 -11.88 21.15 -6.35
N ARG A 291 -10.54 21.14 -6.27
CA ARG A 291 -9.63 21.83 -7.19
C ARG A 291 -8.43 20.92 -7.48
N PRO A 292 -8.13 20.58 -8.75
CA PRO A 292 -6.90 19.87 -9.07
C PRO A 292 -5.70 20.70 -8.61
N SER A 293 -4.79 20.10 -7.85
CA SER A 293 -3.60 20.81 -7.43
C SER A 293 -2.69 21.00 -8.65
N ARG A 294 -2.41 22.25 -9.02
CA ARG A 294 -1.51 22.60 -10.13
C ARG A 294 -0.17 21.85 -10.06
N ARG A 295 0.25 21.48 -8.84
CA ARG A 295 1.42 20.64 -8.58
C ARG A 295 1.23 19.21 -9.11
N THR A 296 0.13 18.52 -8.79
CA THR A 296 -0.14 17.16 -9.30
C THR A 296 -0.12 17.14 -10.84
N ASP A 297 -0.78 18.10 -11.48
CA ASP A 297 -0.81 18.20 -12.95
C ASP A 297 0.59 18.41 -13.56
N ALA A 298 1.47 19.14 -12.88
CA ALA A 298 2.86 19.33 -13.32
C ALA A 298 3.67 18.03 -13.21
N TYR A 299 3.51 17.28 -12.12
CA TYR A 299 4.15 15.97 -11.96
C TYR A 299 3.61 14.95 -12.96
N MET A 300 2.29 14.98 -13.21
CA MET A 300 1.67 14.09 -14.18
C MET A 300 2.16 14.32 -15.60
N ARG A 301 2.24 15.59 -16.05
CA ARG A 301 2.83 15.91 -17.36
C ARG A 301 4.23 15.37 -17.52
N LYS A 302 5.08 15.57 -16.50
CA LYS A 302 6.44 15.03 -16.51
C LYS A 302 6.42 13.50 -16.55
N LEU A 303 5.63 12.85 -15.71
CA LEU A 303 5.56 11.39 -15.67
C LEU A 303 5.15 10.83 -17.04
N CYS A 304 4.06 11.33 -17.64
CA CYS A 304 3.62 10.91 -18.97
C CYS A 304 4.68 11.20 -20.04
N GLN A 305 5.33 12.38 -20.00
CA GLN A 305 6.37 12.76 -20.96
C GLN A 305 7.62 11.86 -20.91
N TYR A 306 8.09 11.52 -19.71
CA TYR A 306 9.32 10.72 -19.52
C TYR A 306 9.07 9.22 -19.54
N SER A 307 7.80 8.79 -19.52
CA SER A 307 7.43 7.38 -19.47
C SER A 307 7.69 6.56 -20.74
N ASN A 308 8.31 7.13 -21.79
CA ASN A 308 8.56 6.58 -23.14
C ASN A 308 8.74 5.03 -23.22
N GLY A 309 7.66 4.26 -23.06
CA GLY A 309 7.66 2.80 -22.91
C GLY A 309 8.12 2.23 -21.55
N SER A 310 8.67 3.03 -20.64
CA SER A 310 9.10 2.61 -19.30
C SER A 310 7.97 2.47 -18.29
N MET A 311 6.80 3.08 -18.56
CA MET A 311 5.63 2.91 -17.71
C MET A 311 4.75 1.75 -18.20
N LEU A 312 4.43 0.86 -17.27
CA LEU A 312 3.58 -0.31 -17.49
C LEU A 312 2.41 -0.30 -16.49
N GLY A 313 1.41 -1.14 -16.74
CA GLY A 313 0.36 -1.44 -15.77
C GLY A 313 -0.99 -0.90 -16.18
N GLY A 314 -1.71 -0.33 -15.23
CA GLY A 314 -3.00 0.27 -15.50
C GLY A 314 -3.73 0.76 -14.27
N VAL A 315 -4.87 1.39 -14.51
CA VAL A 315 -5.57 2.22 -13.53
C VAL A 315 -6.83 1.56 -12.99
N ARG A 316 -7.31 2.08 -11.85
CA ARG A 316 -8.51 1.60 -11.16
C ARG A 316 -9.79 1.73 -12.00
N GLY A 317 -9.90 2.77 -12.82
CA GLY A 317 -11.13 3.03 -13.53
C GLY A 317 -11.04 4.09 -14.61
N TYR A 318 -12.16 4.27 -15.30
CA TYR A 318 -12.29 5.13 -16.46
C TYR A 318 -12.04 6.61 -16.15
N HIS A 319 -12.48 7.09 -14.98
CA HIS A 319 -12.26 8.48 -14.61
C HIS A 319 -10.76 8.77 -14.42
N THR A 320 -10.05 7.87 -13.74
CA THR A 320 -8.59 8.00 -13.60
C THR A 320 -7.91 7.94 -14.96
N ARG A 321 -8.33 7.01 -15.85
CA ARG A 321 -7.76 6.90 -17.20
C ARG A 321 -7.94 8.18 -18.01
N THR A 322 -9.14 8.77 -17.98
CA THR A 322 -9.41 10.04 -18.67
C THR A 322 -8.54 11.17 -18.14
N TYR A 323 -8.39 11.29 -16.81
CA TYR A 323 -7.52 12.27 -16.19
C TYR A 323 -6.06 12.12 -16.65
N LEU A 324 -5.53 10.90 -16.71
CA LEU A 324 -4.16 10.67 -17.20
C LEU A 324 -3.98 11.03 -18.69
N ALA A 325 -5.00 10.77 -19.51
CA ALA A 325 -4.96 11.07 -20.94
C ALA A 325 -4.87 12.58 -21.22
N GLU A 326 -5.42 13.43 -20.35
CA GLU A 326 -5.28 14.90 -20.43
C GLU A 326 -3.82 15.37 -20.33
N PHE A 327 -2.92 14.53 -19.80
CA PHE A 327 -1.48 14.82 -19.68
C PHE A 327 -0.61 14.07 -20.68
N GLY A 328 -1.20 13.41 -21.67
CA GLY A 328 -0.49 12.70 -22.75
C GLY A 328 -0.10 11.26 -22.43
N CYS A 329 -0.54 10.69 -21.30
CA CYS A 329 -0.43 9.25 -21.08
C CYS A 329 -1.39 8.54 -22.06
N THR A 330 -0.87 7.71 -22.97
CA THR A 330 -1.70 7.07 -24.01
C THR A 330 -2.64 6.03 -23.42
N HIS A 331 -3.85 5.88 -23.98
CA HIS A 331 -4.81 4.88 -23.50
C HIS A 331 -4.33 3.43 -23.61
N GLU A 332 -3.46 3.15 -24.58
CA GLU A 332 -2.89 1.82 -24.80
C GLU A 332 -1.83 1.46 -23.76
N SER A 333 -1.09 2.44 -23.22
CA SER A 333 -0.06 2.19 -22.20
C SER A 333 -0.63 1.94 -20.81
N LEU A 334 -1.83 2.45 -20.51
CA LEU A 334 -2.48 2.34 -19.20
C LEU A 334 -3.97 1.95 -19.34
N PRO A 335 -4.26 0.67 -19.61
CA PRO A 335 -5.62 0.14 -19.59
C PRO A 335 -6.28 0.27 -18.21
N VAL A 336 -7.60 0.06 -18.16
CA VAL A 336 -8.33 -0.05 -16.89
C VAL A 336 -8.19 -1.48 -16.36
N LEU A 337 -7.30 -1.68 -15.40
CA LEU A 337 -7.06 -2.97 -14.74
C LEU A 337 -7.95 -3.20 -13.51
N ARG A 338 -8.69 -2.17 -13.10
CA ARG A 338 -9.56 -2.16 -11.91
C ARG A 338 -8.76 -2.05 -10.62
N ASP A 339 -9.47 -2.06 -9.50
CA ASP A 339 -8.84 -1.97 -8.16
C ASP A 339 -8.21 -3.32 -7.80
N SER A 340 -6.89 -3.37 -7.55
CA SER A 340 -6.19 -4.62 -7.28
C SER A 340 -6.65 -5.32 -5.99
N ALA A 341 -7.27 -4.61 -5.04
CA ALA A 341 -7.85 -5.23 -3.85
C ALA A 341 -9.05 -6.15 -4.15
N LEU A 342 -9.65 -6.08 -5.35
CA LEU A 342 -10.65 -7.06 -5.78
C LEU A 342 -10.10 -8.48 -5.85
N LEU A 343 -8.78 -8.65 -6.00
CA LEU A 343 -8.13 -9.97 -6.03
C LEU A 343 -7.83 -10.54 -4.64
N ALA A 344 -8.08 -9.78 -3.57
CA ALA A 344 -7.81 -10.20 -2.20
C ALA A 344 -8.53 -11.51 -1.83
N GLY A 345 -9.77 -11.69 -2.31
CA GLY A 345 -10.57 -12.90 -2.04
C GLY A 345 -9.97 -14.18 -2.60
N LYS A 346 -9.12 -14.10 -3.62
CA LYS A 346 -8.37 -15.24 -4.20
C LYS A 346 -7.06 -15.51 -3.48
N LEU A 347 -6.43 -14.48 -2.93
CA LEU A 347 -5.11 -14.56 -2.29
C LEU A 347 -5.18 -14.90 -0.80
N TYR A 348 -6.27 -14.52 -0.12
CA TYR A 348 -6.45 -14.73 1.33
C TYR A 348 -7.70 -15.58 1.61
N ALA A 349 -7.68 -16.82 1.13
CA ALA A 349 -8.79 -17.76 1.30
C ALA A 349 -8.90 -18.32 2.73
N ASP A 350 -7.76 -18.46 3.41
CA ASP A 350 -7.64 -19.32 4.61
C ASP A 350 -7.91 -18.61 5.94
N GLY A 351 -8.20 -17.31 5.91
CA GLY A 351 -8.51 -16.57 7.12
C GLY A 351 -9.78 -17.07 7.80
N LYS A 352 -9.88 -16.83 9.11
CA LYS A 352 -11.04 -17.19 9.93
C LYS A 352 -11.39 -16.02 10.84
N SER A 353 -12.57 -15.45 10.64
CA SER A 353 -13.11 -14.40 11.52
C SER A 353 -13.48 -14.98 12.88
N VAL A 354 -13.25 -14.22 13.95
CA VAL A 354 -13.78 -14.52 15.30
C VAL A 354 -15.30 -14.59 15.35
N LEU A 355 -16.01 -14.00 14.37
CA LEU A 355 -17.46 -14.07 14.29
C LEU A 355 -17.97 -15.27 13.48
N ARG A 356 -17.11 -16.07 12.83
CA ARG A 356 -17.53 -17.15 11.91
C ARG A 356 -18.63 -18.04 12.51
N ASP A 357 -18.39 -18.59 13.69
CA ASP A 357 -19.32 -19.53 14.33
C ASP A 357 -20.66 -18.86 14.68
N LYS A 358 -20.61 -17.57 15.07
CA LYS A 358 -21.81 -16.77 15.35
C LYS A 358 -22.59 -16.46 14.06
N LEU A 359 -21.90 -16.20 12.95
CA LEU A 359 -22.53 -15.93 11.66
C LEU A 359 -23.18 -17.17 11.06
N GLN A 360 -22.59 -18.35 11.27
CA GLN A 360 -23.18 -19.63 10.84
C GLN A 360 -24.54 -19.89 11.50
N GLN A 361 -24.76 -19.41 12.74
CA GLN A 361 -26.06 -19.53 13.41
C GLN A 361 -27.18 -18.73 12.72
N TYR A 362 -26.82 -17.73 11.91
CA TYR A 362 -27.75 -16.96 11.09
C TYR A 362 -28.04 -17.63 9.74
N GLY A 363 -27.23 -18.59 9.30
CA GLY A 363 -27.41 -19.30 8.03
C GLY A 363 -28.84 -19.85 7.88
N GLY A 364 -29.52 -19.44 6.80
CA GLY A 364 -30.91 -19.84 6.51
C GLY A 364 -31.98 -19.18 7.38
N LYS A 365 -31.61 -18.44 8.44
CA LYS A 365 -32.54 -17.74 9.34
C LYS A 365 -32.58 -16.24 9.10
N ARG A 366 -31.42 -15.63 8.83
CA ARG A 366 -31.26 -14.19 8.65
C ARG A 366 -30.20 -13.89 7.59
N HIS A 367 -30.36 -12.76 6.94
CA HIS A 367 -29.34 -12.16 6.11
C HIS A 367 -28.35 -11.37 6.97
N VAL A 368 -27.06 -11.53 6.71
CA VAL A 368 -26.00 -10.80 7.41
C VAL A 368 -25.58 -9.60 6.56
N ILE A 369 -25.64 -8.40 7.14
CA ILE A 369 -25.16 -7.16 6.51
C ILE A 369 -23.92 -6.68 7.23
N VAL A 370 -22.81 -6.53 6.50
CA VAL A 370 -21.61 -5.89 7.04
C VAL A 370 -21.67 -4.40 6.69
N ALA A 371 -21.58 -3.53 7.70
CA ALA A 371 -21.69 -2.09 7.53
C ALA A 371 -20.43 -1.36 8.00
N THR A 372 -19.95 -0.41 7.19
CA THR A 372 -18.81 0.45 7.53
C THR A 372 -19.18 1.92 7.41
N PRO A 373 -20.00 2.45 8.33
CA PRO A 373 -20.36 3.87 8.34
C PRO A 373 -19.14 4.75 8.63
N PHE A 374 -19.07 5.92 8.02
CA PHE A 374 -17.95 6.85 8.19
C PHE A 374 -18.33 8.24 7.70
N GLY A 375 -17.97 9.24 8.51
CA GLY A 375 -18.26 10.65 8.25
C GLY A 375 -19.58 11.09 8.86
N GLU A 376 -19.58 12.31 9.41
CA GLU A 376 -20.72 12.90 10.14
C GLU A 376 -22.01 12.92 9.33
N HIS A 377 -21.92 13.17 8.02
CA HIS A 377 -23.09 13.26 7.13
C HIS A 377 -23.72 11.91 6.78
N THR A 378 -22.98 10.80 6.87
CA THR A 378 -23.54 9.47 6.54
C THR A 378 -24.08 8.75 7.77
N PHE A 379 -23.54 9.03 8.97
CA PHE A 379 -23.94 8.35 10.20
C PHE A 379 -25.45 8.36 10.49
N PRO A 380 -26.20 9.47 10.33
CA PRO A 380 -27.65 9.48 10.56
C PRO A 380 -28.40 8.54 9.61
N ILE A 381 -28.03 8.55 8.32
CA ILE A 381 -28.61 7.70 7.29
C ILE A 381 -28.34 6.22 7.61
N PHE A 382 -27.09 5.88 7.94
CA PHE A 382 -26.72 4.54 8.36
C PHE A 382 -27.52 4.11 9.59
N ASN A 383 -27.62 4.97 10.61
CA ASN A 383 -28.30 4.64 11.85
C ASN A 383 -29.75 4.21 11.60
N GLN A 384 -30.50 5.03 10.87
CA GLN A 384 -31.88 4.73 10.53
C GLN A 384 -32.00 3.49 9.62
N THR A 385 -31.09 3.33 8.65
CA THR A 385 -31.08 2.17 7.76
C THR A 385 -30.88 0.87 8.53
N LEU A 386 -29.92 0.85 9.47
CA LEU A 386 -29.65 -0.32 10.31
C LEU A 386 -30.84 -0.63 11.24
N HIS A 387 -31.48 0.40 11.80
CA HIS A 387 -32.72 0.25 12.56
C HIS A 387 -33.82 -0.42 11.75
N PHE A 388 -34.10 0.09 10.54
CA PHE A 388 -35.12 -0.48 9.67
C PHE A 388 -34.81 -1.92 9.29
N LEU A 389 -33.55 -2.25 8.96
CA LEU A 389 -33.15 -3.61 8.64
C LEU A 389 -33.38 -4.56 9.83
N LEU A 390 -32.92 -4.20 11.03
CA LEU A 390 -33.05 -5.03 12.22
C LEU A 390 -34.52 -5.25 12.62
N GLN A 391 -35.38 -4.22 12.48
CA GLN A 391 -36.81 -4.30 12.78
C GLN A 391 -37.60 -5.26 11.88
N THR A 392 -37.08 -5.61 10.69
CA THR A 392 -37.72 -6.64 9.86
C THR A 392 -37.56 -8.06 10.41
N GLU A 393 -36.70 -8.26 11.42
CA GLU A 393 -36.30 -9.56 11.97
C GLU A 393 -35.64 -10.52 10.97
N GLN A 394 -35.44 -10.10 9.72
CA GLN A 394 -34.79 -10.89 8.68
C GLN A 394 -33.29 -10.63 8.58
N PHE A 395 -32.77 -9.62 9.27
CA PHE A 395 -31.37 -9.22 9.19
C PHE A 395 -30.65 -9.34 10.53
N ALA A 396 -29.34 -9.59 10.42
CA ALA A 396 -28.34 -9.31 11.43
C ALA A 396 -27.33 -8.33 10.82
N VAL A 397 -26.76 -7.45 11.65
CA VAL A 397 -25.84 -6.40 11.22
C VAL A 397 -24.51 -6.58 11.94
N VAL A 398 -23.41 -6.50 11.17
CA VAL A 398 -22.04 -6.46 11.70
C VAL A 398 -21.43 -5.12 11.37
N LEU A 399 -20.98 -4.37 12.36
CA LEU A 399 -20.18 -3.17 12.17
C LEU A 399 -18.71 -3.58 11.99
N GLN A 400 -18.11 -3.23 10.85
CA GLN A 400 -16.72 -3.55 10.53
C GLN A 400 -15.85 -2.27 10.52
N PRO A 401 -15.05 -2.01 11.55
CA PRO A 401 -14.07 -0.94 11.50
C PRO A 401 -12.94 -1.27 10.52
N VAL A 402 -12.33 -0.24 9.93
CA VAL A 402 -11.21 -0.39 8.98
C VAL A 402 -9.94 0.33 9.41
N ASP A 403 -9.91 0.81 10.63
CA ASP A 403 -8.75 1.41 11.29
C ASP A 403 -9.05 1.48 12.81
N GLU A 404 -8.03 1.74 13.62
CA GLU A 404 -8.13 1.90 15.08
C GLU A 404 -9.14 2.99 15.48
N LEU A 405 -9.13 4.11 14.74
CA LEU A 405 -10.06 5.21 14.96
C LEU A 405 -11.51 4.77 14.72
N GLY A 406 -11.74 4.07 13.61
CA GLY A 406 -13.02 3.49 13.24
C GLY A 406 -13.49 2.50 14.28
N HIS A 407 -12.61 1.67 14.84
CA HIS A 407 -12.95 0.73 15.92
C HIS A 407 -13.48 1.46 17.15
N SER A 408 -12.78 2.49 17.61
CA SER A 408 -13.21 3.34 18.73
C SER A 408 -14.57 4.00 18.48
N VAL A 409 -14.77 4.56 17.28
CA VAL A 409 -16.04 5.19 16.88
C VAL A 409 -17.16 4.15 16.80
N PHE A 410 -16.89 2.96 16.26
CA PHE A 410 -17.89 1.93 16.02
C PHE A 410 -18.36 1.29 17.31
N LYS A 411 -17.48 1.17 18.32
CA LYS A 411 -17.85 0.74 19.66
C LYS A 411 -18.89 1.68 20.28
N GLY A 412 -18.63 2.99 20.28
CA GLY A 412 -19.59 3.97 20.77
C GLY A 412 -20.90 3.99 19.97
N TYR A 413 -20.78 3.84 18.65
CA TYR A 413 -21.92 3.78 17.74
C TYR A 413 -22.80 2.54 17.96
N ALA A 414 -22.19 1.36 18.12
CA ALA A 414 -22.89 0.11 18.42
C ALA A 414 -23.69 0.21 19.72
N GLU A 415 -23.10 0.78 20.77
CA GLU A 415 -23.77 0.98 22.05
C GLU A 415 -24.94 1.96 21.95
N LYS A 416 -24.80 3.03 21.14
CA LYS A 416 -25.88 3.96 20.87
C LYS A 416 -27.07 3.28 20.17
N ILE A 417 -26.80 2.48 19.13
CA ILE A 417 -27.85 1.75 18.40
C ILE A 417 -28.52 0.70 19.31
N LYS A 418 -27.74 -0.06 20.09
CA LYS A 418 -28.31 -1.08 21.00
C LYS A 418 -29.29 -0.45 22.00
N LYS A 419 -28.97 0.71 22.57
CA LYS A 419 -29.84 1.42 23.51
C LYS A 419 -31.17 1.86 22.90
N SER A 420 -31.22 2.13 21.60
CA SER A 420 -32.46 2.46 20.89
C SER A 420 -33.19 1.25 20.29
N LEU A 421 -32.61 0.05 20.35
CA LEU A 421 -33.23 -1.18 19.87
C LEU A 421 -33.99 -1.92 20.98
N PRO A 422 -35.13 -2.56 20.66
CA PRO A 422 -35.75 -3.55 21.53
C PRO A 422 -34.73 -4.63 21.95
N THR A 423 -34.81 -5.10 23.20
CA THR A 423 -33.87 -6.08 23.76
C THR A 423 -33.78 -7.36 22.93
N SER A 424 -34.87 -7.80 22.30
CA SER A 424 -34.89 -8.96 21.40
C SER A 424 -34.04 -8.79 20.14
N LEU A 425 -33.77 -7.56 19.70
CA LEU A 425 -33.00 -7.26 18.48
C LEU A 425 -31.53 -6.96 18.75
N GLN A 426 -31.16 -6.59 19.99
CA GLN A 426 -29.79 -6.23 20.35
C GLN A 426 -28.75 -7.33 20.05
N PRO A 427 -29.03 -8.65 20.25
CA PRO A 427 -28.07 -9.71 19.91
C PRO A 427 -27.71 -9.80 18.42
N HIS A 428 -28.53 -9.19 17.55
CA HIS A 428 -28.36 -9.18 16.11
C HIS A 428 -27.54 -8.00 15.59
N LEU A 429 -27.10 -7.10 16.47
CA LEU A 429 -26.09 -6.08 16.17
C LEU A 429 -24.73 -6.50 16.75
N LEU A 430 -23.79 -6.78 15.86
CA LEU A 430 -22.44 -7.23 16.18
C LEU A 430 -21.41 -6.14 15.86
N LEU A 431 -20.31 -6.16 16.59
CA LEU A 431 -19.09 -5.44 16.25
C LEU A 431 -18.04 -6.49 15.92
N HIS A 432 -17.34 -6.33 14.79
CA HIS A 432 -16.17 -7.13 14.49
C HIS A 432 -14.92 -6.40 14.99
N ASP A 433 -14.28 -6.95 16.03
CA ASP A 433 -13.13 -6.32 16.66
C ASP A 433 -11.81 -6.57 15.88
N GLU A 434 -11.80 -7.53 14.96
CA GLU A 434 -10.64 -7.81 14.11
C GLU A 434 -10.66 -6.91 12.88
N PHE A 435 -9.67 -6.03 12.81
CA PHE A 435 -9.50 -5.18 11.65
C PHE A 435 -8.12 -5.39 11.00
N GLN A 436 -7.08 -5.76 11.74
CA GLN A 436 -5.72 -5.92 11.19
C GLN A 436 -5.47 -7.21 10.37
N ASP A 437 -6.41 -8.16 10.35
CA ASP A 437 -6.27 -9.44 9.62
C ASP A 437 -7.18 -9.46 8.37
N TRP A 438 -6.57 -9.41 7.18
CA TRP A 438 -7.27 -9.46 5.88
C TRP A 438 -8.05 -10.75 5.68
N GLY A 439 -7.46 -11.86 6.11
CA GLY A 439 -8.09 -13.16 5.99
C GLY A 439 -9.36 -13.20 6.83
N ALA A 440 -9.29 -12.73 8.08
CA ALA A 440 -10.45 -12.63 8.97
C ALA A 440 -11.54 -11.70 8.40
N ILE A 441 -11.16 -10.52 7.88
CA ILE A 441 -12.14 -9.60 7.26
C ILE A 441 -12.80 -10.23 6.02
N LEU A 442 -12.02 -10.85 5.13
CA LEU A 442 -12.57 -11.51 3.95
C LEU A 442 -13.47 -12.68 4.33
N ASP A 443 -13.13 -13.44 5.37
CA ASP A 443 -13.97 -14.48 5.91
C ASP A 443 -15.31 -13.95 6.44
N LEU A 444 -15.28 -12.82 7.16
CA LEU A 444 -16.49 -12.11 7.57
C LEU A 444 -17.37 -11.78 6.36
N TYR A 445 -16.80 -11.19 5.30
CA TYR A 445 -17.57 -10.86 4.10
C TYR A 445 -18.06 -12.11 3.37
N ARG A 446 -17.31 -13.22 3.32
CA ARG A 446 -17.78 -14.48 2.73
C ARG A 446 -19.05 -15.00 3.40
N HIS A 447 -19.22 -14.74 4.69
CA HIS A 447 -20.43 -15.11 5.45
C HIS A 447 -21.52 -14.02 5.44
N ALA A 448 -21.26 -12.86 4.82
CA ALA A 448 -22.24 -11.81 4.63
C ALA A 448 -23.16 -12.07 3.42
N SER A 449 -24.39 -11.58 3.47
CA SER A 449 -25.30 -11.54 2.33
C SER A 449 -25.03 -10.33 1.43
N ALA A 450 -24.65 -9.20 2.02
CA ALA A 450 -24.26 -7.96 1.33
C ALA A 450 -23.47 -7.06 2.29
N SER A 451 -22.94 -5.95 1.76
CA SER A 451 -22.35 -4.90 2.59
C SER A 451 -22.89 -3.50 2.26
N LEU A 452 -22.79 -2.60 3.24
CA LEU A 452 -23.15 -1.20 3.13
C LEU A 452 -21.99 -0.32 3.62
N ASN A 453 -21.43 0.51 2.75
CA ASN A 453 -20.12 1.12 3.00
C ASN A 453 -20.10 2.60 2.67
N SER A 454 -19.46 3.41 3.51
CA SER A 454 -18.99 4.75 3.10
C SER A 454 -17.46 4.84 3.04
N ARG A 455 -16.75 3.74 3.33
CA ARG A 455 -15.31 3.58 3.07
C ARG A 455 -15.13 2.71 1.81
N LEU A 456 -14.23 3.11 0.91
CA LEU A 456 -14.05 2.43 -0.38
C LEU A 456 -13.60 0.98 -0.22
N HIS A 457 -12.48 0.75 0.48
CA HIS A 457 -11.88 -0.58 0.56
C HIS A 457 -12.73 -1.60 1.32
N SER A 458 -13.59 -1.19 2.27
CA SER A 458 -14.57 -2.08 2.88
C SER A 458 -15.48 -2.74 1.84
N GLY A 459 -16.02 -1.93 0.93
CA GLY A 459 -16.87 -2.44 -0.14
C GLY A 459 -16.08 -3.19 -1.21
N VAL A 460 -14.84 -2.79 -1.50
CA VAL A 460 -13.93 -3.58 -2.38
C VAL A 460 -13.69 -4.97 -1.81
N LEU A 461 -13.46 -5.12 -0.50
CA LEU A 461 -13.27 -6.43 0.14
C LEU A 461 -14.55 -7.27 0.14
N SER A 462 -15.73 -6.65 0.31
CA SER A 462 -17.01 -7.33 0.10
C SER A 462 -17.13 -7.87 -1.32
N LEU A 463 -16.81 -7.05 -2.32
CA LEU A 463 -16.85 -7.44 -3.72
C LEU A 463 -15.82 -8.55 -4.00
N ALA A 464 -14.61 -8.46 -3.44
CA ALA A 464 -13.56 -9.48 -3.51
C ALA A 464 -14.00 -10.83 -2.92
N ALA A 465 -14.84 -10.81 -1.89
CA ALA A 465 -15.49 -11.99 -1.32
C ALA A 465 -16.70 -12.49 -2.14
N GLY A 466 -16.97 -11.90 -3.32
CA GLY A 466 -18.10 -12.25 -4.18
C GLY A 466 -19.45 -11.79 -3.65
N ARG A 467 -19.49 -10.80 -2.73
CA ARG A 467 -20.71 -10.29 -2.14
C ARG A 467 -21.05 -8.88 -2.64
N PRO A 468 -22.33 -8.59 -2.92
CA PRO A 468 -22.74 -7.26 -3.35
C PRO A 468 -22.45 -6.20 -2.29
N SER A 469 -22.11 -5.00 -2.76
CA SER A 469 -21.69 -3.89 -1.91
C SER A 469 -22.35 -2.59 -2.32
N ILE A 470 -23.16 -2.00 -1.44
CA ILE A 470 -23.76 -0.68 -1.65
C ILE A 470 -22.83 0.37 -1.06
N PHE A 471 -22.61 1.44 -1.83
CA PHE A 471 -21.77 2.55 -1.42
C PHE A 471 -22.61 3.81 -1.20
N LEU A 472 -22.45 4.42 -0.03
CA LEU A 472 -22.99 5.74 0.28
C LEU A 472 -21.86 6.76 0.24
N ALA A 473 -21.70 7.42 -0.90
CA ALA A 473 -20.60 8.36 -1.11
C ALA A 473 -20.87 9.34 -2.25
N SER A 474 -20.14 10.45 -2.26
CA SER A 474 -20.27 11.50 -3.28
C SER A 474 -19.02 11.73 -4.13
N ASN A 475 -17.86 11.23 -3.71
CA ASN A 475 -16.63 11.46 -4.47
C ASN A 475 -16.50 10.51 -5.66
N LYS A 476 -15.72 10.93 -6.67
CA LYS A 476 -15.62 10.20 -7.94
C LYS A 476 -14.91 8.85 -7.82
N LYS A 477 -14.12 8.58 -6.77
CA LYS A 477 -13.40 7.30 -6.64
C LYS A 477 -14.32 6.08 -6.54
N TYR A 478 -15.51 6.21 -5.92
CA TYR A 478 -16.49 5.11 -5.92
C TYR A 478 -17.10 4.90 -7.30
N GLY A 479 -17.41 5.98 -8.02
CA GLY A 479 -17.91 5.90 -9.39
C GLY A 479 -16.87 5.35 -10.37
N ASP A 480 -15.59 5.64 -10.11
CA ASP A 480 -14.44 5.13 -10.87
C ASP A 480 -14.29 3.61 -10.71
N LEU A 481 -14.32 3.12 -9.46
CA LEU A 481 -14.35 1.70 -9.13
C LEU A 481 -15.57 1.00 -9.74
N LEU A 482 -16.78 1.46 -9.39
CA LEU A 482 -18.01 0.77 -9.80
C LEU A 482 -18.25 0.86 -11.30
N GLY A 483 -17.75 1.91 -11.95
CA GLY A 483 -17.72 2.00 -13.41
C GLY A 483 -16.83 0.95 -14.06
N SER A 484 -15.69 0.61 -13.47
CA SER A 484 -14.75 -0.36 -14.05
C SER A 484 -15.20 -1.81 -13.92
N ILE A 485 -16.16 -2.09 -13.03
CA ILE A 485 -16.82 -3.39 -12.86
C ILE A 485 -18.29 -3.39 -13.30
N ASN A 486 -18.79 -2.35 -13.95
CA ASN A 486 -20.18 -2.24 -14.42
C ASN A 486 -21.26 -2.42 -13.32
N MET A 487 -21.05 -1.80 -12.15
CA MET A 487 -21.96 -1.85 -10.99
C MET A 487 -22.31 -0.46 -10.45
N ARG A 488 -22.45 0.53 -11.34
CA ARG A 488 -22.71 1.93 -10.95
C ARG A 488 -24.02 2.12 -10.18
N ASP A 489 -25.00 1.24 -10.37
CA ASP A 489 -26.28 1.28 -9.67
C ASP A 489 -26.18 0.99 -8.16
N LEU A 490 -25.01 0.52 -7.71
CA LEU A 490 -24.71 0.31 -6.29
C LEU A 490 -24.14 1.57 -5.59
N LEU A 491 -23.90 2.65 -6.33
CA LEU A 491 -23.50 3.94 -5.77
C LEU A 491 -24.72 4.81 -5.49
N LEU A 492 -24.90 5.19 -4.23
CA LEU A 492 -25.94 6.12 -3.81
C LEU A 492 -25.30 7.40 -3.30
N HIS A 493 -25.77 8.52 -3.83
CA HIS A 493 -25.26 9.85 -3.50
C HIS A 493 -26.17 10.55 -2.48
N PRO A 494 -25.65 10.96 -1.30
CA PRO A 494 -26.47 11.61 -0.27
C PRO A 494 -26.75 13.10 -0.55
N HIS A 495 -26.25 13.68 -1.65
CA HIS A 495 -26.10 15.14 -1.81
C HIS A 495 -27.29 15.93 -2.36
N ASN A 496 -28.49 15.38 -2.37
CA ASN A 496 -29.68 16.16 -2.79
C ASN A 496 -30.50 16.72 -1.62
N ALA A 497 -30.03 16.59 -0.37
CA ALA A 497 -30.68 17.21 0.77
C ALA A 497 -30.35 18.71 0.84
N GLN A 498 -31.34 19.58 0.64
CA GLN A 498 -31.19 20.99 1.01
C GLN A 498 -30.99 21.11 2.53
N VAL A 499 -30.02 21.94 2.92
CA VAL A 499 -29.74 22.28 4.33
C VAL A 499 -31.01 22.87 4.95
N GLY A 500 -31.67 22.11 5.84
CA GLY A 500 -32.95 22.50 6.47
C GLY A 500 -34.00 21.39 6.51
N GLN A 501 -33.88 20.35 5.68
CA GLN A 501 -34.75 19.16 5.72
C GLN A 501 -34.00 17.88 6.15
N ALA A 502 -32.93 18.04 6.92
CA ALA A 502 -31.97 16.97 7.18
C ALA A 502 -32.60 15.69 7.79
N GLU A 503 -33.54 15.83 8.72
CA GLU A 503 -34.17 14.68 9.37
C GLU A 503 -35.14 13.93 8.45
N ALA A 504 -36.12 14.63 7.86
CA ALA A 504 -37.06 14.02 6.91
C ALA A 504 -36.34 13.42 5.69
N PHE A 505 -35.30 14.11 5.20
CA PHE A 505 -34.44 13.59 4.14
C PHE A 505 -33.71 12.33 4.58
N SER A 506 -33.11 12.33 5.79
CA SER A 506 -32.37 11.17 6.29
C SER A 506 -33.26 9.93 6.37
N GLU A 507 -34.50 10.08 6.81
CA GLU A 507 -35.44 8.96 6.95
C GLU A 507 -35.89 8.43 5.60
N GLY A 508 -36.31 9.32 4.68
CA GLY A 508 -36.71 8.93 3.33
C GLY A 508 -35.57 8.21 2.59
N PHE A 509 -34.35 8.75 2.70
CA PHE A 509 -33.17 8.16 2.10
C PHE A 509 -32.77 6.84 2.78
N ALA A 510 -32.87 6.73 4.10
CA ALA A 510 -32.64 5.49 4.83
C ALA A 510 -33.62 4.40 4.40
N ARG A 511 -34.91 4.71 4.19
CA ARG A 511 -35.89 3.77 3.65
C ARG A 511 -35.54 3.33 2.22
N GLN A 512 -35.10 4.26 1.37
CA GLN A 512 -34.59 3.92 0.03
C GLN A 512 -33.39 2.97 0.12
N LEU A 513 -32.45 3.27 1.01
CA LEU A 513 -31.25 2.46 1.22
C LEU A 513 -31.60 1.06 1.73
N THR A 514 -32.52 0.93 2.69
CA THR A 514 -33.04 -0.36 3.16
C THR A 514 -33.65 -1.16 2.01
N ARG A 515 -34.46 -0.54 1.13
CA ARG A 515 -35.01 -1.23 -0.04
C ARG A 515 -33.91 -1.70 -1.00
N LYS A 516 -32.90 -0.86 -1.25
CA LYS A 516 -31.75 -1.25 -2.09
C LYS A 516 -30.97 -2.41 -1.45
N VAL A 517 -30.78 -2.44 -0.13
CA VAL A 517 -30.16 -3.58 0.59
C VAL A 517 -30.94 -4.87 0.34
N VAL A 518 -32.27 -4.83 0.47
CA VAL A 518 -33.12 -6.01 0.20
C VAL A 518 -32.98 -6.46 -1.26
N GLU A 519 -33.01 -5.51 -2.21
CA GLU A 519 -32.84 -5.79 -3.64
C GLU A 519 -31.50 -6.48 -3.93
N VAL A 520 -30.37 -5.93 -3.44
CA VAL A 520 -29.04 -6.51 -3.72
C VAL A 520 -28.83 -7.86 -3.05
N VAL A 521 -29.42 -8.08 -1.87
CA VAL A 521 -29.38 -9.39 -1.20
C VAL A 521 -30.07 -10.45 -2.04
N ARG A 522 -31.22 -10.12 -2.66
CA ARG A 522 -31.91 -11.03 -3.60
C ARG A 522 -31.07 -11.33 -4.85
N ARG A 523 -30.22 -10.39 -5.28
CA ARG A 523 -29.33 -10.52 -6.45
C ARG A 523 -27.91 -10.96 -6.09
N SER A 524 -27.67 -11.41 -4.87
CA SER A 524 -26.31 -11.74 -4.38
C SER A 524 -25.64 -12.84 -5.21
N ALA A 525 -26.38 -13.85 -5.65
CA ALA A 525 -25.84 -14.92 -6.50
C ALA A 525 -25.44 -14.42 -7.91
N GLU A 526 -26.21 -13.51 -8.50
CA GLU A 526 -25.89 -12.87 -9.79
C GLU A 526 -24.60 -12.05 -9.67
N THR A 527 -24.47 -11.29 -8.57
CA THR A 527 -23.25 -10.52 -8.28
C THR A 527 -22.03 -11.42 -8.11
N GLY A 528 -22.15 -12.53 -7.39
CA GLY A 528 -21.07 -13.50 -7.23
C GLY A 528 -20.55 -14.02 -8.57
N LYS A 529 -21.47 -14.45 -9.46
CA LYS A 529 -21.11 -14.91 -10.82
C LYS A 529 -20.44 -13.82 -11.66
N HIS A 530 -20.96 -12.59 -11.61
CA HIS A 530 -20.35 -11.45 -12.29
C HIS A 530 -18.93 -11.19 -11.79
N MET A 531 -18.75 -11.17 -10.47
CA MET A 531 -17.45 -10.96 -9.85
C MET A 531 -16.45 -12.08 -10.17
N GLU A 532 -16.87 -13.33 -10.28
CA GLU A 532 -16.00 -14.43 -10.74
C GLU A 532 -15.41 -14.17 -12.14
N SER A 533 -16.22 -13.67 -13.08
CA SER A 533 -15.75 -13.28 -14.40
C SER A 533 -14.75 -12.11 -14.32
N VAL A 534 -15.05 -11.09 -13.50
CA VAL A 534 -14.16 -9.96 -13.26
C VAL A 534 -12.83 -10.44 -12.67
N PHE A 535 -12.83 -11.34 -11.70
CA PHE A 535 -11.61 -11.86 -11.09
C PHE A 535 -10.75 -12.64 -12.06
N LYS A 536 -11.35 -13.48 -12.91
CA LYS A 536 -10.62 -14.25 -13.93
C LYS A 536 -9.90 -13.31 -14.90
N ASP A 537 -10.61 -12.29 -15.38
CA ASP A 537 -10.08 -11.28 -16.28
C ASP A 537 -8.97 -10.45 -15.63
N MET A 538 -9.18 -9.96 -14.40
CA MET A 538 -8.17 -9.24 -13.64
C MET A 538 -6.92 -10.09 -13.38
N TRP A 539 -7.10 -11.33 -12.95
CA TRP A 539 -5.99 -12.24 -12.66
C TRP A 539 -5.11 -12.45 -13.89
N HIS A 540 -5.74 -12.63 -15.06
CA HIS A 540 -5.02 -12.75 -16.33
C HIS A 540 -4.18 -11.49 -16.61
N HIS A 541 -4.79 -10.31 -16.55
CA HIS A 541 -4.09 -9.05 -16.83
C HIS A 541 -2.96 -8.75 -15.85
N TYR A 542 -3.18 -8.94 -14.54
CA TYR A 542 -2.13 -8.70 -13.54
C TYR A 542 -0.98 -9.71 -13.65
N THR A 543 -1.26 -10.97 -14.02
CA THR A 543 -0.18 -11.93 -14.25
C THR A 543 0.60 -11.60 -15.53
N ALA A 544 -0.07 -11.21 -16.61
CA ALA A 544 0.58 -10.76 -17.85
C ALA A 544 1.46 -9.53 -17.60
N LEU A 545 0.94 -8.53 -16.87
CA LEU A 545 1.68 -7.35 -16.45
C LEU A 545 2.98 -7.71 -15.72
N MET A 546 2.94 -8.65 -14.77
CA MET A 546 4.17 -9.05 -14.09
C MET A 546 5.15 -9.76 -15.01
N GLY A 547 4.67 -10.54 -15.98
CA GLY A 547 5.52 -11.13 -17.02
C GLY A 547 6.23 -10.08 -17.88
N ASP A 548 5.51 -9.05 -18.31
CA ASP A 548 6.08 -7.90 -19.04
C ASP A 548 7.09 -7.13 -18.19
N PHE A 549 6.76 -6.91 -16.91
CA PHE A 549 7.65 -6.24 -15.98
C PHE A 549 8.96 -7.02 -15.76
N MET A 550 8.89 -8.34 -15.58
CA MET A 550 10.08 -9.18 -15.45
C MET A 550 10.94 -9.16 -16.72
N ARG A 551 10.33 -9.06 -17.92
CA ARG A 551 11.06 -8.86 -19.18
C ARG A 551 11.79 -7.52 -19.21
N GLN A 552 11.15 -6.43 -18.79
CA GLN A 552 11.81 -5.12 -18.73
C GLN A 552 13.00 -5.11 -17.76
N LEU A 553 12.87 -5.75 -16.59
CA LEU A 553 14.00 -5.88 -15.66
C LEU A 553 15.18 -6.65 -16.28
N ARG A 554 14.89 -7.72 -17.03
CA ARG A 554 15.90 -8.48 -17.77
C ARG A 554 16.57 -7.65 -18.86
N ASP A 555 15.78 -6.96 -19.66
CA ASP A 555 16.30 -6.20 -20.81
C ASP A 555 17.15 -5.00 -20.36
N MET A 556 16.90 -4.48 -19.15
CA MET A 556 17.67 -3.40 -18.54
C MET A 556 19.06 -3.85 -18.04
N ASP A 557 19.17 -5.05 -17.44
CA ASP A 557 20.42 -5.59 -16.91
C ASP A 557 20.40 -7.13 -16.96
N PRO A 558 20.68 -7.74 -18.13
CA PRO A 558 20.49 -9.17 -18.35
C PRO A 558 21.47 -10.03 -17.52
N GLU A 559 22.70 -9.54 -17.32
CA GLU A 559 23.70 -10.25 -16.52
C GLU A 559 23.27 -10.31 -15.06
N ARG A 560 22.86 -9.18 -14.47
CA ARG A 560 22.35 -9.14 -13.09
C ARG A 560 21.06 -9.92 -12.94
N TYR A 561 20.19 -9.89 -13.94
CA TYR A 561 18.95 -10.66 -13.97
C TYR A 561 19.22 -12.14 -13.90
N GLN A 562 20.09 -12.63 -14.78
CA GLN A 562 20.52 -14.02 -14.78
C GLN A 562 21.19 -14.39 -13.45
N ALA A 563 22.14 -13.59 -12.98
CA ALA A 563 22.83 -13.84 -11.71
C ALA A 563 21.89 -13.84 -10.49
N THR A 564 20.76 -13.14 -10.55
CA THR A 564 19.77 -13.11 -9.46
C THR A 564 18.80 -14.28 -9.55
N LEU A 565 18.23 -14.54 -10.72
CA LEU A 565 17.15 -15.52 -10.88
C LEU A 565 17.62 -16.95 -11.08
N CYS A 566 18.90 -17.16 -11.43
CA CYS A 566 19.50 -18.48 -11.54
C CYS A 566 20.11 -18.99 -10.22
N CYS A 567 19.85 -18.29 -9.13
CA CYS A 567 20.28 -18.64 -7.78
C CYS A 567 19.52 -19.85 -7.25
N HIS A 568 20.14 -20.65 -6.37
CA HIS A 568 19.46 -21.74 -5.66
C HIS A 568 18.52 -21.20 -4.58
N HIS A 569 18.85 -20.07 -3.96
CA HIS A 569 17.99 -19.42 -2.97
C HIS A 569 17.82 -17.93 -3.23
N ILE A 570 16.58 -17.52 -3.53
CA ILE A 570 16.20 -16.11 -3.66
C ILE A 570 15.45 -15.65 -2.40
N SER A 571 15.88 -14.53 -1.82
CA SER A 571 15.15 -13.81 -0.78
C SER A 571 14.45 -12.59 -1.38
N ILE A 572 13.12 -12.50 -1.18
CA ILE A 572 12.34 -11.32 -1.47
C ILE A 572 12.00 -10.64 -0.15
N THR A 573 12.42 -9.40 0.02
CA THR A 573 12.22 -8.63 1.25
C THR A 573 11.41 -7.39 0.96
N ARG A 574 10.35 -7.15 1.75
CA ARG A 574 9.63 -5.87 1.81
C ARG A 574 9.93 -5.20 3.14
N SER A 575 10.35 -3.94 3.09
CA SER A 575 10.60 -3.17 4.29
C SER A 575 9.32 -2.84 5.08
N LEU A 576 9.50 -2.35 6.31
CA LEU A 576 8.44 -1.58 6.97
C LEU A 576 8.12 -0.31 6.17
N PRO A 577 6.87 0.15 6.19
CA PRO A 577 6.50 1.44 5.62
C PRO A 577 7.24 2.60 6.28
N SER A 578 7.67 3.55 5.47
CA SER A 578 8.18 4.85 5.95
C SER A 578 7.99 5.90 4.85
N ASP A 579 7.53 7.08 5.25
CA ASP A 579 7.17 8.17 4.32
C ASP A 579 6.31 7.68 3.14
N ARG A 580 5.24 6.91 3.44
CA ARG A 580 4.30 6.42 2.42
C ARG A 580 4.96 5.58 1.30
N LYS A 581 6.06 4.90 1.64
CA LYS A 581 6.82 4.04 0.75
C LYS A 581 7.26 2.78 1.47
N VAL A 582 7.50 1.72 0.69
CA VAL A 582 8.28 0.56 1.12
C VAL A 582 9.34 0.26 0.08
N LEU A 583 10.45 -0.31 0.51
CA LEU A 583 11.47 -0.86 -0.38
C LEU A 583 11.21 -2.36 -0.58
N ILE A 584 11.46 -2.83 -1.80
CA ILE A 584 11.35 -4.23 -2.19
C ILE A 584 12.70 -4.66 -2.74
N LYS A 585 13.26 -5.75 -2.19
CA LYS A 585 14.54 -6.32 -2.62
C LYS A 585 14.35 -7.76 -3.02
N VAL A 586 14.88 -8.12 -4.17
CA VAL A 586 15.07 -9.50 -4.61
C VAL A 586 16.57 -9.75 -4.57
N GLN A 587 17.03 -10.75 -3.83
CA GLN A 587 18.46 -11.00 -3.65
C GLN A 587 18.76 -12.49 -3.76
N CYS A 588 19.83 -12.84 -4.49
CA CYS A 588 20.43 -14.15 -4.44
C CYS A 588 21.19 -14.33 -3.11
N MET A 589 20.91 -15.42 -2.41
CA MET A 589 21.47 -15.74 -1.10
C MET A 589 22.67 -16.70 -1.18
N ASP A 590 22.97 -17.23 -2.37
CA ASP A 590 24.11 -18.11 -2.55
C ASP A 590 25.40 -17.28 -2.45
N SER A 591 26.25 -17.66 -1.49
CA SER A 591 27.60 -17.14 -1.39
C SER A 591 28.45 -17.76 -2.51
N HIS A 592 28.78 -16.98 -3.54
CA HIS A 592 29.82 -17.35 -4.50
C HIS A 592 31.24 -17.22 -3.93
#